data_AF-A0A1S2QZ61-F1
#
_entry.id   AF-A0A1S2QZ61-F1
#
_cell.length_a   1.000
_cell.length_b   1.000
_cell.length_c   1.000
_cell.angle_alpha   90.00
_cell.angle_beta   90.00
_cell.angle_gamma   90.00
#
_symmetry.space_group_name_H-M   'P 1'
#
loop_
_entity.id
_entity.type
_entity.pdbx_description
1 polymer ?
#
loop_
_entity_poly.entity_id
_entity_poly.type
_entity_poly.pdbx_seq_one_letter_code
_entity_poly.pdbx_strand_id
1 'polypeptide(L)'
;MRNGQNRLRNHNQGNCNCDFPGENTPCSCFLSRFRDEGIKRIRDGLYFADVNLVCVGPGGCHGIDALIIYEWSLIPISGNPSIVGDRTKVGNDRVEVAGSGRFVLSVVVTFRCVREEEFTDCRKRTAVAFTQSNP
;
A
#
# COMPACT_ATOMS: atom_id res chain seq x y z
N MET A 1 2.50 -0.92 38.87
CA MET A 1 1.79 -1.81 37.95
C MET A 1 1.31 -1.02 36.73
N ARG A 2 1.86 -1.35 35.54
CA ARG A 2 1.24 -1.39 34.18
C ARG A 2 -0.08 -0.61 33.98
N ASN A 3 -0.35 0.16 32.94
CA ASN A 3 0.05 0.22 31.51
C ASN A 3 -0.22 1.68 31.03
N GLY A 4 0.51 2.30 30.09
CA GLY A 4 1.11 1.73 28.89
C GLY A 4 0.11 1.68 27.72
N GLN A 5 -0.58 2.78 27.39
CA GLN A 5 -1.32 2.91 26.12
C GLN A 5 -0.71 4.01 25.26
N ASN A 6 0.31 3.61 24.50
CA ASN A 6 0.74 4.26 23.27
C ASN A 6 -0.44 4.26 22.29
N ARG A 7 -1.25 5.32 22.33
CA ARG A 7 -2.10 5.68 21.20
C ARG A 7 -1.24 6.53 20.26
N LEU A 8 -0.43 5.85 19.44
CA LEU A 8 0.12 6.47 18.23
C LEU A 8 -1.09 6.91 17.41
N ARG A 9 -1.43 8.20 17.54
CA ARG A 9 -2.45 8.85 16.74
C ARG A 9 -2.06 8.66 15.29
N ASN A 10 -2.84 7.85 14.57
CA ASN A 10 -2.85 7.81 13.11
C ASN A 10 -2.95 9.24 12.60
N HIS A 11 -1.82 9.79 12.14
CA HIS A 11 -1.70 11.13 11.57
C HIS A 11 -2.18 11.13 10.10
N ASN A 12 -3.33 10.50 9.84
CA ASN A 12 -3.93 10.36 8.50
C ASN A 12 -5.35 10.92 8.43
N GLN A 13 -5.76 11.78 9.36
CA GLN A 13 -7.04 12.51 9.29
C GLN A 13 -6.77 14.02 9.12
N GLY A 14 -6.11 14.38 8.02
CA GLY A 14 -6.26 15.72 7.48
C GLY A 14 -7.59 15.78 6.73
N ASN A 15 -8.49 16.68 7.18
CA ASN A 15 -9.76 17.06 6.55
C ASN A 15 -9.74 16.92 5.01
N CYS A 16 -10.52 16.01 4.46
CA CYS A 16 -10.97 16.11 3.06
C CYS A 16 -12.47 16.38 3.10
N ASN A 17 -12.86 17.61 2.79
CA ASN A 17 -14.24 17.96 2.47
C ASN A 17 -14.76 17.00 1.41
N CYS A 18 -15.92 16.38 1.65
CA CYS A 18 -16.59 15.50 0.71
C CYS A 18 -17.31 16.32 -0.35
N ASP A 19 -16.56 16.97 -1.26
CA ASP A 19 -17.14 17.48 -2.50
C ASP A 19 -17.19 16.33 -3.51
N PHE A 20 -18.40 15.89 -3.84
CA PHE A 20 -18.62 14.94 -4.92
C PHE A 20 -18.13 15.57 -6.23
N PRO A 21 -17.40 14.83 -7.08
CA PRO A 21 -16.83 15.40 -8.28
C PRO A 21 -17.94 15.78 -9.29
N GLY A 22 -18.13 17.08 -9.49
CA GLY A 22 -18.89 17.62 -10.62
C GLY A 22 -18.19 17.36 -11.96
N GLU A 23 -18.87 17.69 -13.07
CA GLU A 23 -18.45 17.47 -14.47
C GLU A 23 -17.02 17.95 -14.83
N ASN A 24 -16.40 18.79 -14.00
CA ASN A 24 -15.06 19.37 -14.20
C ASN A 24 -13.95 18.79 -13.32
N THR A 25 -14.17 17.65 -12.67
CA THR A 25 -13.14 17.10 -11.76
C THR A 25 -11.99 16.47 -12.56
N PRO A 26 -10.72 16.84 -12.34
CA PRO A 26 -9.59 16.19 -13.01
C PRO A 26 -9.55 14.68 -12.69
N CYS A 27 -9.00 13.89 -13.62
CA CYS A 27 -8.84 12.45 -13.41
C CYS A 27 -8.05 12.21 -12.12
N SER A 28 -8.56 11.40 -11.21
CA SER A 28 -8.02 11.28 -9.86
C SER A 28 -8.15 9.87 -9.30
N CYS A 29 -7.16 9.49 -8.49
CA CYS A 29 -7.08 8.24 -7.76
C CYS A 29 -7.38 8.41 -6.26
N PHE A 30 -7.97 9.53 -5.81
CA PHE A 30 -8.06 9.83 -4.37
C PHE A 30 -8.89 8.80 -3.57
N LEU A 31 -9.85 8.13 -4.22
CA LEU A 31 -10.66 7.04 -3.65
C LEU A 31 -9.92 5.70 -3.58
N SER A 32 -8.76 5.58 -4.24
CA SER A 32 -7.89 4.40 -4.17
C SER A 32 -7.35 4.21 -2.77
N ARG A 33 -7.33 2.96 -2.31
CA ARG A 33 -7.03 2.63 -0.92
C ARG A 33 -6.50 1.21 -0.76
N PHE A 34 -5.88 0.98 0.39
CA PHE A 34 -5.70 -0.37 0.89
C PHE A 34 -7.05 -0.94 1.38
N ARG A 35 -7.25 -2.24 1.21
CA ARG A 35 -8.34 -2.99 1.85
C ARG A 35 -7.85 -3.52 3.19
N ASP A 36 -8.68 -3.37 4.23
CA ASP A 36 -8.35 -3.78 5.61
C ASP A 36 -7.00 -3.21 6.10
N GLU A 37 -6.12 -4.06 6.65
CA GLU A 37 -4.77 -3.70 7.10
C GLU A 37 -3.81 -3.37 5.94
N GLY A 38 -4.17 -3.76 4.72
CA GLY A 38 -3.46 -3.44 3.47
C GLY A 38 -2.29 -4.34 3.10
N ILE A 39 -1.73 -5.13 4.02
CA ILE A 39 -0.75 -6.17 3.70
C ILE A 39 -1.23 -7.49 4.27
N LYS A 40 -1.27 -8.53 3.46
CA LYS A 40 -1.74 -9.87 3.84
C LYS A 40 -0.66 -10.92 3.58
N ARG A 41 -0.64 -11.96 4.41
CA ARG A 41 0.22 -13.13 4.26
C ARG A 41 -0.48 -14.18 3.39
N ILE A 42 0.19 -14.67 2.34
CA ILE A 42 -0.28 -15.81 1.55
C ILE A 42 0.19 -17.10 2.20
N ARG A 43 1.50 -17.17 2.48
CA ARG A 43 2.19 -18.22 3.22
C ARG A 43 3.40 -17.60 3.92
N ASP A 44 4.06 -18.34 4.80
CA ASP A 44 5.33 -17.88 5.33
C ASP A 44 6.30 -17.58 4.18
N GLY A 45 7.01 -16.45 4.30
CA GLY A 45 7.89 -15.94 3.26
C GLY A 45 7.22 -15.24 2.07
N LEU A 46 5.88 -15.26 1.91
CA LEU A 46 5.19 -14.60 0.79
C LEU A 46 4.01 -13.73 1.24
N TYR A 47 4.10 -12.44 0.92
CA TYR A 47 3.15 -11.40 1.31
C TYR A 47 2.65 -10.65 0.09
N PHE A 48 1.48 -10.02 0.19
CA PHE A 48 0.97 -9.15 -0.85
C PHE A 48 0.28 -7.90 -0.30
N ALA A 49 0.27 -6.83 -1.11
CA ALA A 49 -0.42 -5.58 -0.81
C ALA A 49 -1.87 -5.68 -1.29
N ASP A 50 -2.82 -5.71 -0.36
CA ASP A 50 -4.23 -5.78 -0.69
C ASP A 50 -4.79 -4.38 -0.95
N VAL A 51 -4.91 -4.03 -2.24
CA VAL A 51 -5.28 -2.69 -2.69
C VAL A 51 -6.51 -2.70 -3.58
N ASN A 52 -7.15 -1.54 -3.67
CA ASN A 52 -8.27 -1.28 -4.56
C ASN A 52 -8.01 0.04 -5.31
N LEU A 53 -7.67 -0.05 -6.60
CA LEU A 53 -7.52 1.10 -7.49
C LEU A 53 -8.92 1.61 -7.88
N VAL A 54 -9.16 2.90 -7.66
CA VAL A 54 -10.40 3.58 -8.04
C VAL A 54 -10.03 4.90 -8.69
N CYS A 55 -10.39 5.03 -9.97
CA CYS A 55 -10.23 6.24 -10.74
C CYS A 55 -11.57 6.94 -10.91
N VAL A 56 -11.58 8.24 -10.68
CA VAL A 56 -12.75 9.11 -10.82
C VAL A 56 -12.41 10.33 -11.63
N GLY A 57 -13.35 10.77 -12.45
CA GLY A 57 -13.19 11.89 -13.37
C GLY A 57 -14.08 11.72 -14.59
N PRO A 58 -14.18 12.73 -15.46
CA PRO A 58 -14.94 12.69 -16.69
C PRO A 58 -14.32 11.69 -17.70
N GLY A 59 -15.10 11.41 -18.75
CA GLY A 59 -14.90 10.32 -19.72
C GLY A 59 -13.44 10.02 -20.07
N GLY A 60 -13.10 8.72 -20.01
CA GLY A 60 -11.77 8.20 -20.34
C GLY A 60 -10.81 8.09 -19.16
N CYS A 61 -11.14 8.60 -17.97
CA CYS A 61 -10.36 8.37 -16.76
C CYS A 61 -10.48 6.92 -16.28
N HIS A 62 -9.39 6.16 -16.30
CA HIS A 62 -9.39 4.75 -15.92
C HIS A 62 -8.09 4.34 -15.21
N GLY A 63 -8.15 3.24 -14.49
CA GLY A 63 -7.01 2.66 -13.79
C GLY A 63 -6.46 1.45 -14.53
N ILE A 64 -5.16 1.22 -14.42
CA ILE A 64 -4.50 0.02 -14.96
C ILE A 64 -3.65 -0.59 -13.85
N ASP A 65 -4.05 -1.75 -13.32
CA ASP A 65 -3.36 -2.40 -12.21
C ASP A 65 -1.89 -2.70 -12.54
N ALA A 66 -1.59 -3.03 -13.80
CA ALA A 66 -0.24 -3.27 -14.29
C ALA A 66 0.68 -2.03 -14.21
N LEU A 67 0.13 -0.83 -13.97
CA LEU A 67 0.89 0.41 -13.78
C LEU A 67 1.06 0.80 -12.30
N ILE A 68 0.44 0.07 -11.36
CA ILE A 68 0.59 0.36 -9.93
C ILE A 68 2.03 0.06 -9.52
N ILE A 69 2.65 1.00 -8.80
CA ILE A 69 4.01 0.83 -8.30
C ILE A 69 3.95 0.49 -6.81
N TYR A 70 4.62 -0.59 -6.43
CA TYR A 70 4.73 -1.08 -5.07
C TYR A 70 6.18 -0.95 -4.59
N GLU A 71 6.42 -0.15 -3.57
CA GLU A 71 7.72 0.05 -2.95
C GLU A 71 7.73 -0.56 -1.55
N TRP A 72 8.32 -1.75 -1.43
CA TRP A 72 8.39 -2.55 -0.22
C TRP A 72 9.58 -2.17 0.65
N SER A 73 9.37 -2.16 1.97
CA SER A 73 10.44 -2.04 2.94
C SER A 73 10.15 -2.86 4.18
N LEU A 74 11.21 -3.35 4.83
CA LEU A 74 11.13 -4.24 5.98
C LEU A 74 12.06 -3.73 7.08
N ILE A 75 11.54 -3.68 8.31
CA ILE A 75 12.31 -3.37 9.51
C ILE A 75 12.29 -4.61 10.42
N PRO A 76 13.44 -5.29 10.61
CA PRO A 76 13.52 -6.41 11.53
C PRO A 76 13.36 -5.92 12.99
N ILE A 77 12.51 -6.61 13.77
CA ILE A 77 12.39 -6.42 15.22
C ILE A 77 13.21 -7.48 15.95
N SER A 78 13.17 -8.73 15.47
CA SER A 78 13.96 -9.85 15.97
C SER A 78 14.28 -10.84 14.85
N GLY A 79 15.29 -11.68 15.05
CA GLY A 79 15.74 -12.64 14.04
C GLY A 79 16.46 -11.95 12.87
N ASN A 80 16.39 -12.55 11.69
CA ASN A 80 17.09 -12.09 10.49
C ASN A 80 16.19 -11.97 9.22
N PRO A 81 14.95 -11.45 9.31
CA PRO A 81 14.09 -11.34 8.14
C PRO A 81 14.61 -10.31 7.14
N SER A 82 14.52 -10.62 5.85
CA SER A 82 14.95 -9.73 4.77
C SER A 82 14.10 -9.89 3.52
N ILE A 83 13.86 -8.80 2.79
CA ILE A 83 13.19 -8.86 1.48
C ILE A 83 14.12 -9.52 0.47
N VAL A 84 13.60 -10.48 -0.28
CA VAL A 84 14.29 -11.13 -1.39
C VAL A 84 14.00 -10.39 -2.69
N GLY A 85 15.08 -10.08 -3.44
CA GLY A 85 15.01 -9.43 -4.74
C GLY A 85 14.59 -7.95 -4.66
N ASP A 86 13.96 -7.47 -5.73
CA ASP A 86 13.62 -6.07 -5.90
C ASP A 86 12.55 -5.62 -4.91
N ARG A 87 12.81 -4.47 -4.28
CA ARG A 87 11.88 -3.80 -3.37
C ARG A 87 10.83 -2.98 -4.10
N THR A 88 11.16 -2.48 -5.29
CA THR A 88 10.25 -1.69 -6.12
C THR A 88 9.78 -2.54 -7.26
N LYS A 89 8.45 -2.72 -7.39
CA LYS A 89 7.83 -3.56 -8.41
C LYS A 89 6.67 -2.83 -9.05
N VAL A 90 6.45 -3.04 -10.34
CA VAL A 90 5.35 -2.44 -11.11
C VAL A 90 4.39 -3.55 -11.50
N GLY A 91 3.10 -3.38 -11.21
CA GLY A 91 2.05 -4.38 -11.49
C GLY A 91 2.16 -5.69 -10.70
N ASN A 92 3.09 -5.78 -9.75
CA ASN A 92 3.30 -6.95 -8.91
C ASN A 92 3.19 -6.56 -7.44
N ASP A 93 2.05 -6.93 -6.85
CA ASP A 93 1.67 -6.64 -5.49
C ASP A 93 2.33 -7.59 -4.47
N ARG A 94 3.21 -8.50 -4.88
CA ARG A 94 3.79 -9.53 -4.01
C ARG A 94 5.24 -9.24 -3.62
N VAL A 95 5.59 -9.63 -2.40
CA VAL A 95 6.97 -9.59 -1.89
C VAL A 95 7.33 -10.88 -1.17
N GLU A 96 8.55 -11.33 -1.42
CA GLU A 96 9.15 -12.47 -0.73
C GLU A 96 10.04 -11.99 0.42
N VAL A 97 9.96 -12.68 1.55
CA VAL A 97 10.74 -12.39 2.76
C VAL A 97 11.44 -13.67 3.22
N ALA A 98 12.76 -13.68 3.16
CA ALA A 98 13.59 -14.75 3.72
C ALA A 98 13.87 -14.51 5.21
N GLY A 99 14.46 -15.52 5.86
CA GLY A 99 14.80 -15.49 7.29
C GLY A 99 13.61 -15.75 8.21
N SER A 100 13.87 -15.72 9.51
CA SER A 100 12.85 -15.93 10.54
C SER A 100 12.92 -14.83 11.60
N GLY A 101 11.85 -14.67 12.37
CA GLY A 101 11.72 -13.66 13.42
C GLY A 101 10.53 -12.73 13.23
N ARG A 102 10.52 -11.64 13.99
CA ARG A 102 9.45 -10.64 13.96
C ARG A 102 9.91 -9.40 13.20
N PHE A 103 9.06 -8.83 12.36
CA PHE A 103 9.37 -7.65 11.56
C PHE A 103 8.14 -6.80 11.28
N VAL A 104 8.38 -5.55 10.91
CA VAL A 104 7.37 -4.67 10.30
C VAL A 104 7.61 -4.67 8.79
N LEU A 105 6.61 -5.10 8.04
CA LEU A 105 6.59 -4.99 6.59
C LEU A 105 5.75 -3.76 6.22
N SER A 106 6.28 -2.90 5.37
CA SER A 106 5.56 -1.72 4.90
C SER A 106 5.66 -1.59 3.39
N VAL A 107 4.63 -0.99 2.80
CA VAL A 107 4.55 -0.76 1.36
C VAL A 107 4.04 0.64 1.11
N VAL A 108 4.70 1.34 0.19
CA VAL A 108 4.16 2.53 -0.46
C VAL A 108 3.60 2.10 -1.80
N VAL A 109 2.33 2.42 -2.04
CA VAL A 109 1.64 2.11 -3.29
C VAL A 109 1.35 3.42 -4.01
N THR A 110 1.83 3.52 -5.25
CA THR A 110 1.49 4.61 -6.17
C THR A 110 0.41 4.11 -7.11
N PHE A 111 -0.82 4.53 -6.85
CA PHE A 111 -1.96 4.33 -7.74
C PHE A 111 -1.87 5.31 -8.90
N ARG A 112 -2.09 4.83 -10.13
CA ARG A 112 -2.01 5.64 -11.34
C ARG A 112 -3.35 5.56 -12.10
N CYS A 113 -3.97 6.71 -12.28
CA CYS A 113 -5.09 6.88 -13.20
C CYS A 113 -4.61 7.53 -14.49
N VAL A 114 -5.18 7.09 -15.60
CA VAL A 114 -4.82 7.52 -16.96
C VAL A 114 -6.04 8.20 -17.59
N ARG A 115 -5.81 9.33 -18.24
CA ARG A 115 -6.76 9.95 -19.16
C ARG A 115 -5.98 10.47 -20.36
N GLU A 116 -6.32 9.99 -21.55
CA GLU A 116 -5.58 10.33 -22.78
C GLU A 116 -4.08 10.00 -22.59
N GLU A 117 -3.20 11.00 -22.61
CA GLU A 117 -1.75 10.85 -22.40
C GLU A 117 -1.28 11.32 -21.01
N GLU A 118 -2.21 11.74 -20.15
CA GLU A 118 -1.91 12.27 -18.83
C GLU A 118 -2.04 11.21 -17.72
N PHE A 119 -1.09 11.25 -16.79
CA PHE A 119 -1.08 10.40 -15.60
C PHE A 119 -1.37 11.21 -14.34
N THR A 120 -2.23 10.68 -13.49
CA THR A 120 -2.43 11.16 -12.13
C THR A 120 -2.04 10.09 -11.13
N ASP A 121 -1.07 10.42 -10.27
CA ASP A 121 -0.51 9.52 -9.28
C ASP A 121 -0.98 9.86 -7.86
N CYS A 122 -1.43 8.86 -7.11
CA CYS A 122 -1.79 8.99 -5.70
C CYS A 122 -0.99 7.99 -4.89
N ARG A 123 -0.21 8.49 -3.93
CA ARG A 123 0.61 7.65 -3.06
C ARG A 123 -0.11 7.37 -1.75
N LYS A 124 -0.16 6.11 -1.35
CA LYS A 124 -0.64 5.65 -0.04
C LYS A 124 0.42 4.77 0.60
N ARG A 125 0.45 4.73 1.93
CA ARG A 125 1.37 3.87 2.68
C ARG A 125 0.61 3.10 3.75
N THR A 126 1.00 1.85 3.97
CA THR A 126 0.61 1.05 5.14
C THR A 126 1.79 0.25 5.67
N ALA A 127 1.69 -0.21 6.91
CA ALA A 127 2.68 -1.05 7.56
C ALA A 127 1.99 -2.04 8.51
N VAL A 128 2.42 -3.30 8.49
CA VAL A 128 1.87 -4.38 9.31
C VAL A 128 3.01 -5.18 9.93
N ALA A 129 2.83 -5.61 11.18
CA ALA A 129 3.81 -6.43 11.88
C ALA A 129 3.52 -7.92 11.68
N PHE A 130 4.56 -8.70 11.40
CA PHE A 130 4.48 -10.14 11.18
C PHE A 130 5.52 -10.89 12.04
N THR A 131 5.20 -12.14 12.37
CA THR A 131 6.14 -13.10 12.94
C THR A 131 6.25 -14.30 11.99
N GLN A 132 7.46 -14.65 11.57
CA GLN A 132 7.75 -15.73 10.63
C GLN A 132 8.67 -16.76 11.28
N SER A 133 8.29 -18.03 11.21
CA SER A 133 9.00 -19.11 11.93
C SER A 133 9.91 -19.91 11.00
N ASN A 134 9.49 -20.15 9.75
CA ASN A 134 10.32 -20.76 8.70
C ASN A 134 9.77 -20.33 7.31
N PRO A 135 10.57 -19.65 6.46
CA PRO A 135 10.18 -19.28 5.09
C PRO A 135 10.11 -20.45 4.12
#